data_AF-A0AAD2GZJ5-F1
#
_entry.id   AF-A0AAD2GZJ5-F1
#
_cell.length_a   1.000
_cell.length_b   1.000
_cell.length_c   1.000
_cell.angle_alpha   90.00
_cell.angle_beta   90.00
_cell.angle_gamma   90.00
#
_symmetry.space_group_name_H-M   'P 1'
#
loop_
_entity.id
_entity.type
_entity.pdbx_description
1 polymer ?
#
loop_
_entity_poly.entity_id
_entity_poly.type
_entity_poly.pdbx_seq_one_letter_code
_entity_poly.pdbx_strand_id
1 'polypeptide(L)'
;MLSATLQSLLFVLAVSSGIAHAEAKEVRRLELSARQGSHPFTFVNRCGGPITPVIADTKCGYSPRCGDAASYSGPQPGAIAPGASATYNINTAWVGRVFASHPQCGPKGESCTLGEFNLDTGSQFTAQAYDISNIQGFTDGMAISAAGCAGVSCPNVNCGCTQAYAPGDLSGCGADLPVRACGPGSVAFTVTWCP
;
A
#
# COMPACT_ATOMS: atom_id res chain seq x y z
N MET A 1 -39.56 -37.37 -39.02
CA MET A 1 -38.31 -37.92 -38.45
C MET A 1 -37.25 -36.83 -38.49
N LEU A 2 -37.23 -35.93 -37.49
CA LEU A 2 -36.04 -35.13 -37.17
C LEU A 2 -35.35 -35.85 -36.01
N SER A 3 -34.07 -36.14 -36.19
CA SER A 3 -33.27 -36.97 -35.29
C SER A 3 -33.13 -36.33 -33.90
N ALA A 4 -33.40 -37.12 -32.86
CA ALA A 4 -33.26 -36.75 -31.44
C ALA A 4 -31.84 -36.28 -31.05
N THR A 5 -30.86 -36.47 -31.93
CA THR A 5 -29.46 -36.04 -31.77
C THR A 5 -29.26 -34.52 -31.91
N LEU A 6 -30.15 -33.80 -32.59
CA LEU A 6 -29.97 -32.35 -32.81
C LEU A 6 -30.44 -31.49 -31.62
N GLN A 7 -31.30 -32.04 -30.75
CA GLN A 7 -31.90 -31.29 -29.63
C GLN A 7 -30.99 -31.25 -28.39
N SER A 8 -30.13 -32.26 -28.21
CA SER A 8 -29.13 -32.27 -27.13
C SER A 8 -27.94 -31.33 -27.41
N LEU A 9 -27.59 -31.09 -28.67
CA LEU A 9 -26.46 -30.21 -29.01
C LEU A 9 -26.78 -28.71 -28.79
N LEU A 10 -28.05 -28.31 -28.99
CA LEU A 10 -28.48 -26.93 -28.71
C LEU A 10 -28.50 -26.61 -27.21
N PHE A 11 -28.79 -27.59 -26.35
CA PHE A 11 -28.79 -27.37 -24.90
C PHE A 11 -27.38 -27.18 -24.33
N VAL A 12 -26.38 -27.89 -24.88
CA VAL A 12 -24.98 -27.78 -24.42
C VAL A 12 -24.35 -26.43 -24.81
N LEU A 13 -24.71 -25.87 -25.98
CA LEU A 13 -24.23 -24.56 -26.44
C LEU A 13 -24.86 -23.37 -25.68
N ALA A 14 -26.10 -23.49 -25.21
CA ALA A 14 -26.77 -22.45 -24.43
C ALA A 14 -26.22 -22.35 -22.99
N VAL A 15 -25.91 -23.48 -22.36
CA VAL A 15 -25.36 -23.52 -20.99
C VAL A 15 -23.90 -23.00 -20.95
N SER A 16 -23.09 -23.33 -21.95
CA SER A 16 -21.69 -22.88 -22.03
C SER A 16 -21.55 -21.36 -22.28
N SER A 17 -22.51 -20.74 -22.99
CA SER A 17 -22.53 -19.28 -23.21
C SER A 17 -22.95 -18.49 -21.96
N GLY A 18 -23.79 -19.06 -21.09
CA GLY A 18 -24.25 -18.41 -19.86
C GLY A 18 -23.19 -18.35 -18.75
N ILE A 19 -22.37 -19.41 -18.62
CA ILE A 19 -21.30 -19.48 -17.61
C ILE A 19 -20.18 -18.46 -17.91
N ALA A 20 -19.76 -18.36 -19.17
CA ALA A 20 -18.73 -17.38 -19.58
C ALA A 20 -19.16 -15.91 -19.39
N HIS A 21 -20.47 -15.60 -19.53
CA HIS A 21 -20.99 -14.25 -19.31
C HIS A 21 -21.11 -13.88 -17.82
N ALA A 22 -21.38 -14.85 -16.95
CA ALA A 22 -21.45 -14.62 -15.51
C ALA A 22 -20.05 -14.34 -14.92
N GLU A 23 -19.04 -15.12 -15.32
CA GLU A 23 -17.66 -14.93 -14.85
C GLU A 23 -17.05 -13.61 -15.33
N ALA A 24 -17.26 -13.23 -16.59
CA ALA A 24 -16.76 -11.94 -17.10
C ALA A 24 -17.40 -10.72 -16.41
N LYS A 25 -18.66 -10.84 -15.95
CA LYS A 25 -19.35 -9.78 -15.23
C LYS A 25 -18.87 -9.65 -13.79
N GLU A 26 -18.56 -10.76 -13.12
CA GLU A 26 -17.96 -10.81 -11.77
C GLU A 26 -16.53 -10.23 -11.77
N VAL A 27 -15.69 -10.65 -12.73
CA VAL A 27 -14.32 -10.14 -12.92
C VAL A 27 -14.36 -8.64 -13.23
N ARG A 28 -15.25 -8.20 -14.12
CA ARG A 28 -15.41 -6.77 -14.44
C ARG A 28 -15.96 -5.96 -13.27
N ARG A 29 -16.73 -6.56 -12.35
CA ARG A 29 -17.24 -5.89 -11.14
C ARG A 29 -16.16 -5.77 -10.06
N LEU A 30 -15.28 -6.75 -9.93
CA LEU A 30 -14.08 -6.67 -9.10
C LEU A 30 -13.07 -5.63 -9.65
N GLU A 31 -12.87 -5.59 -10.97
CA GLU A 31 -12.02 -4.59 -11.62
C GLU A 31 -12.62 -3.17 -11.63
N LEU A 32 -13.95 -3.02 -11.72
CA LEU A 32 -14.60 -1.70 -11.59
C LEU A 32 -14.66 -1.22 -10.14
N SER A 33 -14.82 -2.11 -9.15
CA SER A 33 -14.76 -1.73 -7.74
C SER A 33 -13.35 -1.29 -7.32
N ALA A 34 -12.32 -1.71 -8.06
CA ALA A 34 -10.94 -1.24 -7.92
C ALA A 34 -10.68 0.12 -8.61
N ARG A 35 -11.63 0.66 -9.40
CA ARG A 35 -11.43 1.89 -10.20
C ARG A 35 -12.02 3.18 -9.62
N GLN A 36 -12.57 3.16 -8.40
CA GLN A 36 -12.98 4.38 -7.72
C GLN A 36 -12.49 4.38 -6.27
N GLY A 37 -11.26 4.84 -6.07
CA GLY A 37 -10.83 5.44 -4.81
C GLY A 37 -9.98 4.59 -3.86
N SER A 38 -9.07 3.75 -4.36
CA SER A 38 -8.03 3.14 -3.53
C SER A 38 -6.68 3.14 -4.22
N HIS A 39 -5.61 3.17 -3.42
CA HIS A 39 -4.22 3.07 -3.84
C HIS A 39 -3.75 1.61 -3.70
N PRO A 40 -3.28 0.96 -4.78
CA PRO A 40 -2.67 -0.35 -4.64
C PRO A 40 -1.27 -0.21 -4.03
N PHE A 41 -1.03 -0.89 -2.93
CA PHE A 41 0.25 -0.97 -2.23
C PHE A 41 0.80 -2.38 -2.38
N THR A 42 1.94 -2.52 -3.05
CA THR A 42 2.69 -3.78 -3.14
C THR A 42 3.74 -3.82 -2.04
N PHE A 43 3.63 -4.79 -1.15
CA PHE A 43 4.58 -5.07 -0.08
C PHE A 43 5.54 -6.14 -0.53
N VAL A 44 6.84 -5.83 -0.56
CA VAL A 44 7.89 -6.72 -1.05
C VAL A 44 8.85 -7.04 0.09
N ASN A 45 9.03 -8.32 0.39
CA ASN A 45 10.01 -8.76 1.37
C ASN A 45 11.30 -9.19 0.67
N ARG A 46 12.38 -8.44 0.87
CA ARG A 46 13.75 -8.86 0.46
C ARG A 46 14.64 -9.24 1.64
N CYS A 47 14.09 -9.25 2.85
CA CYS A 47 14.82 -9.69 4.04
C CYS A 47 15.07 -11.20 3.99
N GLY A 48 16.08 -11.66 4.74
CA GLY A 48 16.41 -13.08 4.84
C GLY A 48 15.37 -13.92 5.61
N GLY A 49 14.48 -13.27 6.36
CA GLY A 49 13.39 -13.89 7.11
C GLY A 49 12.01 -13.38 6.69
N PRO A 50 10.92 -14.04 7.12
CA PRO A 50 9.58 -13.53 6.88
C PRO A 50 9.37 -12.20 7.60
N ILE A 51 8.58 -11.31 7.01
CA ILE A 51 8.12 -10.07 7.64
C ILE A 51 6.60 -10.13 7.80
N THR A 52 6.06 -9.45 8.80
CA THR A 52 4.61 -9.22 8.91
C THR A 52 4.37 -7.72 8.83
N PRO A 53 4.01 -7.18 7.65
CA PRO A 53 3.69 -5.77 7.53
C PRO A 53 2.45 -5.40 8.34
N VAL A 54 2.40 -4.16 8.82
CA VAL A 54 1.26 -3.58 9.51
C VAL A 54 0.86 -2.31 8.80
N ILE A 55 -0.44 -2.14 8.55
CA ILE A 55 -1.04 -0.91 8.02
C ILE A 55 -1.75 -0.23 9.18
N ALA A 56 -1.23 0.90 9.63
CA ALA A 56 -1.70 1.57 10.84
C ALA A 56 -2.24 2.97 10.54
N ASP A 57 -3.50 3.22 10.90
CA ASP A 57 -4.10 4.56 10.85
C ASP A 57 -3.42 5.50 11.85
N THR A 58 -3.07 6.72 11.41
CA THR A 58 -2.49 7.76 12.27
C THR A 58 -3.33 9.03 12.37
N LYS A 59 -4.52 9.03 11.75
CA LYS A 59 -5.50 10.12 11.87
C LYS A 59 -5.89 10.36 13.34
N CYS A 60 -6.19 11.60 13.69
CA CYS A 60 -6.53 12.01 15.05
C CYS A 60 -5.49 11.59 16.11
N GLY A 61 -4.24 11.98 15.88
CA GLY A 61 -3.13 11.66 16.78
C GLY A 61 -1.82 12.17 16.19
N TYR A 62 -1.05 11.26 15.60
CA TYR A 62 0.19 11.60 14.87
C TYR A 62 -0.07 12.50 13.66
N SER A 63 -1.25 12.39 13.03
CA SER A 63 -1.72 13.35 12.04
C SER A 63 -2.82 14.25 12.65
N PRO A 64 -2.81 15.56 12.32
CA PRO A 64 -3.91 16.46 12.67
C PRO A 64 -5.16 16.19 11.82
N ARG A 65 -5.05 15.41 10.73
CA ARG A 65 -6.21 15.05 9.90
C ARG A 65 -7.12 14.12 10.69
N CYS A 66 -8.41 14.40 10.60
CA CYS A 66 -9.43 13.72 11.39
C CYS A 66 -10.67 13.45 10.54
N GLY A 67 -11.58 14.43 10.45
CA GLY A 67 -12.86 14.26 9.75
C GLY A 67 -12.70 14.05 8.24
N ASP A 68 -11.59 14.48 7.66
CA ASP A 68 -11.25 14.38 6.25
C ASP A 68 -10.35 13.16 5.92
N ALA A 69 -9.95 12.38 6.94
CA ALA A 69 -9.08 11.23 6.78
C ALA A 69 -9.84 9.90 6.86
N ALA A 70 -9.63 9.05 5.86
CA ALA A 70 -10.12 7.69 5.87
C ALA A 70 -9.29 6.81 6.82
N SER A 71 -9.94 5.77 7.35
CA SER A 71 -9.27 4.65 8.02
C SER A 71 -9.05 3.53 7.03
N TYR A 72 -7.97 2.77 7.23
CA TYR A 72 -7.78 1.51 6.53
C TYR A 72 -8.90 0.54 6.93
N SER A 73 -9.57 -0.02 5.92
CA SER A 73 -10.75 -0.89 6.10
C SER A 73 -10.53 -2.32 5.60
N GLY A 74 -9.37 -2.59 5.00
CA GLY A 74 -9.00 -3.92 4.53
C GLY A 74 -8.47 -4.83 5.64
N PRO A 75 -8.24 -6.12 5.34
CA PRO A 75 -7.58 -7.03 6.27
C PRO A 75 -6.13 -6.58 6.52
N GLN A 76 -5.62 -6.76 7.75
CA GLN A 76 -4.19 -6.57 8.01
C GLN A 76 -3.37 -7.58 7.20
N PRO A 77 -2.16 -7.20 6.74
CA PRO A 77 -1.27 -8.11 6.04
C PRO A 77 -0.92 -9.33 6.88
N GLY A 78 -0.81 -10.48 6.21
CA GLY A 78 -0.19 -11.67 6.79
C GLY A 78 1.33 -11.64 6.67
N ALA A 79 1.99 -12.69 7.17
CA ALA A 79 3.43 -12.87 6.97
C ALA A 79 3.75 -13.02 5.47
N ILE A 80 4.77 -12.30 5.00
CA ILE A 80 5.30 -12.37 3.65
C ILE A 80 6.65 -13.09 3.72
N ALA A 81 6.75 -14.23 3.04
CA ALA A 81 7.99 -15.01 2.98
C ALA A 81 9.14 -14.24 2.30
N PRO A 82 10.41 -14.60 2.55
CA PRO A 82 11.56 -14.04 1.84
C PRO A 82 11.38 -14.10 0.31
N GLY A 83 11.65 -12.99 -0.38
CA GLY A 83 11.52 -12.84 -1.83
C GLY A 83 10.08 -12.75 -2.35
N ALA A 84 9.07 -12.88 -1.49
CA ALA A 84 7.67 -12.80 -1.90
C ALA A 84 7.14 -11.36 -1.85
N SER A 85 5.95 -11.18 -2.42
CA SER A 85 5.21 -9.92 -2.34
C SER A 85 3.71 -10.16 -2.19
N ALA A 86 2.99 -9.15 -1.68
CA ALA A 86 1.55 -9.14 -1.59
C ALA A 86 1.02 -7.73 -1.86
N THR A 87 -0.17 -7.62 -2.47
CA THR A 87 -0.79 -6.33 -2.79
C THR A 87 -2.03 -6.10 -1.94
N TYR A 88 -2.17 -4.87 -1.43
CA TYR A 88 -3.29 -4.42 -0.61
C TYR A 88 -3.85 -3.12 -1.18
N ASN A 89 -5.16 -2.92 -1.07
CA ASN A 89 -5.81 -1.68 -1.48
C ASN A 89 -5.97 -0.76 -0.27
N ILE A 90 -5.27 0.37 -0.28
CA ILE A 90 -5.36 1.42 0.73
C ILE A 90 -6.44 2.42 0.34
N ASN A 91 -7.33 2.77 1.26
CA ASN A 91 -8.41 3.72 1.02
C ASN A 91 -7.90 5.08 0.52
N THR A 92 -8.65 5.76 -0.36
CA THR A 92 -8.43 7.19 -0.62
C THR A 92 -8.52 8.00 0.67
N ALA A 93 -7.80 9.11 0.71
CA ALA A 93 -7.72 10.02 1.85
C ALA A 93 -7.17 9.38 3.12
N TRP A 94 -6.51 8.23 3.01
CA TRP A 94 -5.87 7.58 4.14
C TRP A 94 -4.64 8.37 4.60
N VAL A 95 -4.47 8.47 5.93
CA VAL A 95 -3.25 8.96 6.56
C VAL A 95 -2.81 7.93 7.59
N GLY A 96 -1.57 7.49 7.44
CA GLY A 96 -1.12 6.33 8.17
C GLY A 96 0.32 5.98 7.95
N ARG A 97 0.67 4.82 8.50
CA ARG A 97 2.02 4.26 8.51
C ARG A 97 1.99 2.82 8.04
N VAL A 98 3.07 2.42 7.38
CA VAL A 98 3.38 1.04 7.06
C VAL A 98 4.73 0.69 7.69
N PHE A 99 4.81 -0.45 8.36
CA PHE A 99 6.04 -0.95 8.99
C PHE A 99 6.03 -2.48 9.07
N ALA A 100 7.19 -3.11 9.28
CA ALA A 100 7.24 -4.54 9.61
C ALA A 100 7.15 -4.70 11.13
N SER A 101 6.29 -5.61 11.60
CA SER A 101 6.12 -5.87 13.03
C SER A 101 7.37 -6.52 13.62
N HIS A 102 7.87 -5.93 14.69
CA HIS A 102 8.92 -6.47 15.57
C HIS A 102 8.48 -6.38 17.03
N PRO A 103 9.07 -7.16 17.95
CA PRO A 103 8.67 -7.16 19.37
C PRO A 103 8.71 -5.78 20.05
N GLN A 104 9.61 -4.90 19.62
CA GLN A 104 9.74 -3.53 20.12
C GLN A 104 8.82 -2.52 19.44
N CYS A 105 8.16 -2.87 18.33
CA CYS A 105 7.28 -1.92 17.65
C CYS A 105 6.05 -1.62 18.50
N GLY A 106 5.72 -0.34 18.65
CA GLY A 106 4.43 0.08 19.15
C GLY A 106 3.29 -0.22 18.15
N PRO A 107 2.02 -0.06 18.57
CA PRO A 107 0.86 -0.37 17.75
C PRO A 107 0.74 0.50 16.48
N LYS A 108 1.43 1.65 16.44
CA LYS A 108 1.50 2.55 15.27
C LYS A 108 2.91 2.65 14.71
N GLY A 109 3.75 1.66 15.02
CA GLY A 109 5.12 1.53 14.53
C GLY A 109 6.14 2.36 15.29
N GLU A 110 5.80 2.87 16.48
CA GLU A 110 6.80 3.46 17.38
C GLU A 110 7.99 2.51 17.55
N SER A 111 9.21 3.04 17.63
CA SER A 111 10.43 2.23 17.71
C SER A 111 10.78 1.39 16.48
N CYS A 112 10.13 1.64 15.34
CA CYS A 112 10.38 0.93 14.08
C CYS A 112 10.62 1.86 12.90
N THR A 113 11.17 1.30 11.81
CA THR A 113 11.26 2.02 10.54
C THR A 113 9.88 2.17 9.93
N LEU A 114 9.49 3.41 9.63
CA LEU A 114 8.17 3.76 9.16
C LEU A 114 8.21 4.21 7.71
N GLY A 115 7.28 3.74 6.90
CA GLY A 115 6.82 4.47 5.73
C GLY A 115 5.58 5.27 6.12
N GLU A 116 5.66 6.59 6.06
CA GLU A 116 4.54 7.47 6.39
C GLU A 116 3.84 7.92 5.10
N PHE A 117 2.51 7.97 5.13
CA PHE A 117 1.69 8.29 3.95
C PHE A 117 0.59 9.27 4.33
N ASN A 118 0.42 10.29 3.50
CA ASN A 118 -0.64 11.27 3.60
C ASN A 118 -1.33 11.39 2.23
N LEU A 119 -2.36 10.58 2.03
CA LEU A 119 -3.01 10.38 0.74
C LEU A 119 -4.19 11.33 0.54
N ASP A 120 -4.42 11.74 -0.70
CA ASP A 120 -5.50 12.62 -1.17
C ASP A 120 -5.75 13.83 -0.26
N THR A 121 -4.69 14.50 0.19
CA THR A 121 -4.71 15.64 1.12
C THR A 121 -5.46 16.88 0.61
N GLY A 122 -5.90 16.88 -0.65
CA GLY A 122 -6.65 17.98 -1.26
C GLY A 122 -5.80 19.18 -1.66
N SER A 123 -4.50 19.21 -1.35
CA SER A 123 -3.58 20.19 -1.93
C SER A 123 -3.00 19.66 -3.23
N GLN A 124 -3.16 20.42 -4.32
CA GLN A 124 -2.55 20.11 -5.62
C GLN A 124 -1.01 20.05 -5.58
N PHE A 125 -0.38 20.56 -4.50
CA PHE A 125 1.07 20.65 -4.37
C PHE A 125 1.71 19.46 -3.62
N THR A 126 0.92 18.70 -2.85
CA THR A 126 1.42 17.60 -2.01
C THR A 126 0.44 16.41 -1.99
N ALA A 127 -0.25 16.18 -3.11
CA ALA A 127 -1.10 15.01 -3.23
C ALA A 127 -0.26 13.73 -3.08
N GLN A 128 -0.79 12.75 -2.36
CA GLN A 128 -0.12 11.47 -2.10
C GLN A 128 1.32 11.68 -1.57
N ALA A 129 1.46 12.39 -0.46
CA ALA A 129 2.76 12.59 0.16
C ALA A 129 3.21 11.31 0.88
N TYR A 130 4.51 11.03 0.84
CA TYR A 130 5.12 9.89 1.51
C TYR A 130 6.59 10.14 1.83
N ASP A 131 7.07 9.46 2.86
CA ASP A 131 8.46 9.50 3.30
C ASP A 131 8.83 8.24 4.08
N ILE A 132 10.13 8.10 4.36
CA ILE A 132 10.62 7.13 5.33
C ILE A 132 11.03 7.90 6.58
N SER A 133 10.51 7.48 7.73
CA SER A 133 10.77 8.11 9.01
C SER A 133 11.35 7.11 9.98
N ASN A 134 12.57 7.37 10.45
CA ASN A 134 13.20 6.61 11.53
C ASN A 134 13.25 7.39 12.84
N ILE A 135 12.59 8.56 12.93
CA ILE A 135 12.64 9.44 14.11
C ILE A 135 12.38 8.65 15.40
N GLN A 136 11.39 7.75 15.36
CA GLN A 136 10.98 6.96 16.52
C GLN A 136 11.80 5.68 16.72
N GLY A 137 12.57 5.22 15.73
CA GLY A 137 13.41 4.03 15.77
C GLY A 137 13.78 3.50 14.39
N PHE A 138 14.64 2.47 14.34
CA PHE A 138 15.02 1.79 13.12
C PHE A 138 14.95 0.28 13.34
N THR A 139 14.36 -0.46 12.40
CA THR A 139 14.31 -1.93 12.43
C THR A 139 14.83 -2.57 11.17
N ASP A 140 14.33 -2.13 10.02
CA ASP A 140 14.62 -2.73 8.73
C ASP A 140 14.94 -1.63 7.73
N GLY A 141 15.81 -1.92 6.77
CA GLY A 141 15.91 -1.06 5.60
C GLY A 141 14.56 -0.99 4.88
N MET A 142 14.20 0.17 4.37
CA MET A 142 12.94 0.39 3.63
C MET A 142 13.20 1.17 2.35
N ALA A 143 12.49 0.84 1.28
CA ALA A 143 12.36 1.69 0.10
C ALA A 143 10.88 1.87 -0.25
N ILE A 144 10.53 3.08 -0.68
CA ILE A 144 9.19 3.42 -1.18
C ILE A 144 9.34 3.94 -2.61
N SER A 145 8.62 3.33 -3.52
CA SER A 145 8.45 3.83 -4.88
C SER A 145 6.97 4.04 -5.17
N ALA A 146 6.69 5.03 -6.01
CA ALA A 146 5.34 5.36 -6.44
C ALA A 146 5.33 5.49 -7.97
N ALA A 147 4.32 4.91 -8.61
CA ALA A 147 4.25 4.83 -10.07
C ALA A 147 4.26 6.23 -10.70
N GLY A 148 5.30 6.50 -11.50
CA GLY A 148 5.48 7.79 -12.18
C GLY A 148 6.06 8.91 -11.31
N CYS A 149 6.52 8.62 -10.09
CA CYS A 149 7.08 9.62 -9.16
C CYS A 149 8.46 9.20 -8.62
N ALA A 150 9.12 10.12 -7.91
CA ALA A 150 10.43 9.88 -7.31
C ALA A 150 10.34 8.95 -6.09
N GLY A 151 11.26 7.99 -5.98
CA GLY A 151 11.35 7.12 -4.79
C GLY A 151 12.17 7.71 -3.64
N VAL A 152 12.10 7.03 -2.50
CA VAL A 152 13.02 7.16 -1.37
C VAL A 152 13.52 5.79 -0.96
N SER A 153 14.78 5.68 -0.55
CA SER A 153 15.37 4.42 -0.11
C SER A 153 16.32 4.65 1.05
N CYS A 154 16.09 3.89 2.11
CA CYS A 154 16.89 3.89 3.31
C CYS A 154 17.27 2.45 3.69
N PRO A 155 18.40 1.91 3.19
CA PRO A 155 18.77 0.52 3.40
C PRO A 155 19.36 0.23 4.79
N ASN A 156 19.75 1.24 5.57
CA ASN A 156 20.36 1.07 6.89
C ASN A 156 20.07 2.28 7.81
N VAL A 157 20.48 2.22 9.07
CA VAL A 157 20.18 3.26 10.07
C VAL A 157 20.75 4.65 9.75
N ASN A 158 21.79 4.75 8.90
CA ASN A 158 22.55 5.97 8.63
C ASN A 158 22.17 6.65 7.30
N CYS A 159 20.90 6.60 6.92
CA CYS A 159 20.44 7.28 5.71
C CYS A 159 20.57 8.79 5.81
N GLY A 160 21.00 9.41 4.72
CA GLY A 160 21.02 10.87 4.63
C GLY A 160 19.61 11.44 4.67
N CYS A 161 19.49 12.67 5.19
CA CYS A 161 18.22 13.39 5.33
C CYS A 161 17.44 13.62 4.03
N THR A 162 18.04 13.38 2.86
CA THR A 162 17.30 13.41 1.59
C THR A 162 16.50 12.14 1.32
N GLN A 163 16.73 11.07 2.09
CA GLN A 163 16.12 9.75 1.90
C GLN A 163 15.22 9.32 3.05
N ALA A 164 15.58 9.67 4.29
CA ALA A 164 14.75 9.38 5.46
C ALA A 164 15.03 10.37 6.58
N TYR A 165 14.06 10.55 7.48
CA TYR A 165 14.32 11.20 8.77
C TYR A 165 15.18 10.30 9.65
N ALA A 166 16.18 10.88 10.32
CA ALA A 166 17.16 10.14 11.10
C ALA A 166 16.61 9.71 12.49
N PRO A 167 17.13 8.61 13.07
CA PRO A 167 16.76 8.21 14.43
C PRO A 167 16.98 9.27 15.49
N GLY A 168 15.96 9.53 16.31
CA GLY A 168 16.00 10.49 17.40
C GLY A 168 16.01 11.96 16.97
N ASP A 169 15.98 12.26 15.67
CA ASP A 169 16.01 13.63 15.17
C ASP A 169 14.60 14.23 15.14
N LEU A 170 14.18 14.76 16.30
CA LEU A 170 12.92 15.48 16.45
C LEU A 170 12.92 16.86 15.76
N SER A 171 14.08 17.36 15.33
CA SER A 171 14.16 18.62 14.58
C SER A 171 13.80 18.45 13.10
N GLY A 172 13.83 17.20 12.61
CA GLY A 172 13.49 16.84 11.24
C GLY A 172 14.62 17.16 10.24
N CYS A 173 14.36 16.93 8.96
CA CYS A 173 15.34 17.11 7.88
C CYS A 173 15.25 18.48 7.20
N GLY A 174 15.14 19.55 8.00
CA GLY A 174 15.04 20.93 7.50
C GLY A 174 13.75 21.18 6.71
N ALA A 175 13.85 21.28 5.39
CA ALA A 175 12.73 21.54 4.48
C ALA A 175 11.94 20.28 4.11
N ASP A 176 11.78 19.35 5.06
CA ASP A 176 11.15 18.04 4.82
C ASP A 176 11.73 17.31 3.60
N LEU A 177 13.07 17.34 3.51
CA LEU A 177 13.83 16.79 2.39
C LEU A 177 13.55 15.31 2.03
N PRO A 178 13.17 14.40 2.95
CA PRO A 178 12.85 13.03 2.56
C PRO A 178 11.41 12.90 2.05
N VAL A 179 10.55 13.91 2.20
CA VAL A 179 9.17 13.86 1.69
C VAL A 179 9.17 13.88 0.17
N ARG A 180 8.36 13.00 -0.40
CA ARG A 180 8.00 12.95 -1.81
C ARG A 180 6.50 13.14 -1.93
N ALA A 181 6.07 13.57 -3.11
CA ALA A 181 4.67 13.68 -3.45
C ALA A 181 4.46 13.22 -4.88
N CYS A 182 3.24 12.82 -5.18
CA CYS A 182 2.79 12.49 -6.52
C CYS A 182 1.70 13.47 -6.98
N GLY A 183 1.29 13.35 -8.24
CA GLY A 183 0.06 13.98 -8.70
C GLY A 183 -1.19 13.41 -7.98
N PRO A 184 -2.34 14.09 -8.13
CA PRO A 184 -3.61 13.60 -7.61
C PRO A 184 -4.06 12.29 -8.27
N GLY A 185 -5.01 11.60 -7.63
CA GLY A 185 -5.60 10.35 -8.13
C GLY A 185 -4.97 9.11 -7.51
N SER A 186 -5.46 7.94 -7.94
CA SER A 186 -4.95 6.65 -7.47
C SER A 186 -3.52 6.44 -7.98
N VAL A 187 -2.61 6.25 -7.02
CA VAL A 187 -1.18 6.01 -7.24
C VAL A 187 -0.85 4.62 -6.72
N ALA A 188 -0.15 3.84 -7.54
CA ALA A 188 0.39 2.55 -7.13
C ALA A 188 1.71 2.75 -6.38
N PHE A 189 1.79 2.21 -5.17
CA PHE A 189 2.97 2.25 -4.33
C PHE A 189 3.60 0.87 -4.21
N THR A 190 4.92 0.83 -4.09
CA THR A 190 5.66 -0.37 -3.69
C THR A 190 6.53 -0.03 -2.48
N VAL A 191 6.29 -0.73 -1.37
CA VAL A 191 7.10 -0.67 -0.14
C VAL A 191 7.94 -1.94 -0.07
N THR A 192 9.25 -1.78 -0.06
CA THR A 192 10.21 -2.87 -0.02
C THR A 192 10.97 -2.85 1.31
N TRP A 193 10.94 -3.96 2.04
CA TRP A 193 11.78 -4.16 3.22
C TRP A 193 13.08 -4.86 2.82
N CYS A 194 14.18 -4.44 3.44
CA CYS A 194 15.56 -4.84 3.14
C CYS A 194 15.92 -4.65 1.64
N PRO A 195 15.75 -3.43 1.09
CA PRO A 195 15.85 -3.17 -0.35
C PRO A 195 17.20 -3.52 -0.98
#